data_AF-A0A954MWU8-F1
#
_entry.id   AF-A0A954MWU8-F1
#
_cell.length_a   1.000
_cell.length_b   1.000
_cell.length_c   1.000
_cell.angle_alpha   90.00
_cell.angle_beta   90.00
_cell.angle_gamma   90.00
#
_symmetry.space_group_name_H-M   'P 1'
#
loop_
_entity.id
_entity.type
_entity.pdbx_description
1 polymer ?
#
loop_
_entity_poly.entity_id
_entity_poly.type
_entity_poly.pdbx_seq_one_letter_code
_entity_poly.pdbx_strand_id
1 'polypeptide(L)' 'GLGGKAIHAPWEASPEELQRAGVTLGEKYPERIVDHGEARNRALQALQQMKKRSS' A
#
# COMPACT_ATOMS: atom_id res chain seq x y z
N GLY A 1 15.89 12.50 7.19
CA GLY A 1 15.39 11.11 7.15
C GLY A 1 13.89 11.14 6.97
N LEU A 2 13.30 10.08 6.41
CA LEU A 2 11.83 9.96 6.30
C LEU A 2 11.21 9.91 7.71
N GLY A 3 10.07 10.58 7.90
CA GLY A 3 9.35 10.60 9.17
C GLY A 3 7.92 10.07 9.04
N GLY A 4 7.41 9.42 10.09
CA GLY A 4 6.00 9.02 10.21
C GLY A 4 5.52 8.04 9.12
N LYS A 5 4.35 8.31 8.53
CA LYS A 5 3.70 7.44 7.51
C LYS A 5 4.62 7.14 6.32
N ALA A 6 5.52 8.05 5.96
CA ALA A 6 6.44 7.88 4.85
C ALA A 6 7.52 6.81 5.09
N ILE A 7 7.77 6.40 6.34
CA ILE A 7 8.65 5.25 6.64
C ILE A 7 7.96 3.94 6.24
N HIS A 8 6.64 3.85 6.43
CA HIS A 8 5.85 2.66 6.11
C HIS A 8 5.32 2.65 4.66
N ALA A 9 5.27 3.82 4.02
CA ALA A 9 4.82 4.00 2.65
C ALA A 9 5.63 5.08 1.91
N PRO A 10 6.94 4.84 1.67
CA PRO A 10 7.78 5.82 0.98
C PRO A 10 7.33 6.08 -0.46
N TRP A 11 6.60 5.14 -1.08
CA TRP A 11 5.97 5.33 -2.40
C TRP A 11 4.84 6.37 -2.41
N GLU A 12 4.38 6.86 -1.26
CA GLU A 12 3.42 7.98 -1.16
C GLU A 12 4.10 9.34 -0.92
N ALA A 13 5.43 9.36 -0.73
CA ALA A 13 6.19 10.58 -0.49
C ALA A 13 6.54 11.30 -1.81
N SER A 14 6.66 12.62 -1.76
CA SER A 14 7.01 13.43 -2.94
C SER A 14 8.46 13.15 -3.39
N PRO A 15 8.80 13.32 -4.69
CA PRO A 15 10.16 13.10 -5.19
C PRO A 15 11.23 13.90 -4.43
N GLU A 16 10.90 15.13 -4.01
CA GLU A 16 11.80 16.00 -3.22
C GLU A 16 12.04 15.48 -1.80
N GLU A 17 11.07 14.81 -1.19
CA GLU A 17 11.18 14.21 0.14
C GLU A 17 12.02 12.93 0.08
N LEU A 18 11.83 12.13 -0.97
CA LEU A 18 12.64 10.94 -1.25
C LEU A 18 14.11 11.29 -1.49
N GLN A 19 14.39 12.33 -2.28
CA GLN A 19 15.75 12.82 -2.51
C GLN A 19 16.40 13.34 -1.22
N ARG A 20 15.69 14.17 -0.43
CA ARG A 20 16.20 14.67 0.86
C ARG A 20 16.42 13.56 1.88
N ALA A 21 15.68 12.46 1.78
CA ALA A 21 15.88 11.29 2.62
C ALA A 21 16.90 10.29 2.07
N GLY A 22 17.43 10.50 0.86
CA GLY A 22 18.34 9.58 0.18
C GLY A 22 17.71 8.22 -0.12
N VAL A 23 16.39 8.17 -0.32
CA VAL A 23 15.61 6.95 -0.57
C VAL A 23 15.30 6.84 -2.06
N THR A 24 15.77 5.75 -2.66
CA THR A 24 15.43 5.35 -4.03
C THR A 24 14.48 4.17 -3.96
N LEU A 25 13.26 4.35 -4.49
CA LEU A 25 12.30 3.26 -4.67
C LEU A 25 12.85 2.28 -5.73
N GLY A 26 12.68 0.98 -5.53
CA GLY A 26 13.26 -0.09 -6.35
C GLY A 26 14.64 -0.57 -5.93
N GLU A 27 15.48 0.28 -5.30
CA GLU A 27 16.80 -0.12 -4.77
C GLU A 27 16.84 -0.22 -3.25
N LYS A 28 16.48 0.87 -2.55
CA LYS A 28 16.54 0.96 -1.08
C LYS A 28 15.22 0.61 -0.40
N TYR A 29 14.12 0.80 -1.12
CA TYR A 29 12.78 0.38 -0.71
C TYR A 29 12.12 -0.31 -1.90
N PRO A 30 11.64 -1.56 -1.76
CA PRO A 30 11.06 -2.28 -2.88
C PRO A 30 9.86 -1.52 -3.42
N GLU A 31 9.73 -1.50 -4.75
CA GLU A 31 8.50 -1.02 -5.39
C GLU A 31 7.32 -1.85 -4.88
N ARG A 32 6.13 -1.24 -4.80
CA ARG A 32 4.92 -1.96 -4.40
C ARG A 32 4.57 -2.97 -5.49
N ILE A 33 5.05 -4.21 -5.32
CA ILE A 33 4.75 -5.33 -6.23
C ILE A 33 3.28 -5.77 -6.09
N VAL A 34 2.65 -5.52 -4.93
CA VAL A 34 1.29 -5.99 -4.62
C VAL A 34 0.33 -4.81 -4.48
N ASP A 35 -0.66 -4.75 -5.37
CA ASP A 35 -1.83 -3.92 -5.18
C ASP A 35 -2.74 -4.58 -4.12
N HIS A 36 -2.60 -4.13 -2.88
CA HIS A 36 -3.35 -4.66 -1.73
C HIS A 36 -4.87 -4.40 -1.85
N GLY A 37 -5.33 -3.65 -2.87
CA GLY A 37 -6.75 -3.41 -3.12
C GLY A 37 -7.52 -4.66 -3.54
N GLU A 38 -6.91 -5.53 -4.35
CA GLU A 38 -7.65 -6.66 -4.94
C GLU A 38 -7.99 -7.76 -3.94
N ALA A 39 -7.04 -8.10 -3.05
CA ALA A 39 -7.27 -9.10 -2.02
C ALA A 39 -8.38 -8.67 -1.05
N ARG A 40 -8.40 -7.38 -0.70
CA ARG A 40 -9.45 -6.78 0.13
C ARG A 40 -10.81 -6.85 -0.56
N ASN A 41 -10.88 -6.51 -1.85
CA ASN A 41 -12.13 -6.55 -2.61
C ASN A 41 -12.70 -7.97 -2.72
N ARG A 42 -11.86 -8.98 -2.97
CA ARG A 42 -12.30 -10.38 -3.00
C ARG A 42 -12.89 -10.85 -1.67
N ALA A 43 -12.23 -10.51 -0.55
CA ALA A 43 -12.72 -10.86 0.78
C ALA A 43 -14.07 -10.18 1.10
N LEU A 44 -14.22 -8.90 0.75
CA LEU A 44 -15.45 -8.15 0.96
C LEU A 44 -16.61 -8.69 0.11
N GLN A 45 -16.34 -9.07 -1.15
CA GLN A 45 -17.33 -9.69 -2.02
C GLN A 45 -17.80 -11.05 -1.47
N ALA A 46 -16.89 -11.91 -1.02
CA ALA A 46 -17.23 -13.19 -0.41
C ALA A 46 -18.11 -13.01 0.85
N LEU A 47 -17.76 -12.04 1.71
CA LEU A 47 -18.53 -11.71 2.89
C LEU A 47 -19.94 -11.19 2.56
N GLN A 48 -20.07 -10.34 1.54
CA GLN A 48 -21.38 -9.88 1.05
C GLN A 48 -22.24 -11.03 0.53
N GLN A 49 -21.65 -11.99 -0.20
CA GLN A 49 -22.38 -13.14 -0.72
C GLN A 49 -22.86 -14.07 0.40
N MET A 50 -22.05 -14.27 1.45
CA MET A 50 -22.48 -15.02 2.64
C MET A 50 -23.65 -14.33 3.33
N LYS A 51 -23.60 -13.00 3.53
CA LYS A 51 -24.70 -12.25 4.14
C LYS A 51 -26.01 -12.35 3.35
N LYS A 52 -25.96 -12.32 2.01
CA LYS A 52 -27.15 -12.44 1.15
C LYS A 52 -27.78 -13.84 1.18
N ARG A 53 -27.01 -14.89 1.46
CA ARG A 53 -27.51 -16.27 1.56
C ARG A 53 -28.17 -16.60 2.90
N SER A 54 -27.92 -15.79 3.93
CA SER A 54 -28.44 -15.98 5.28
C SER A 54 -29.66 -15.11 5.60
N SER A 55 -30.29 -14.52 4.57
CA SER A 55 -31.54 -13.75 4.66
C SER A 55 -32.66 -14.45 3.91
#